data_AF-A0A7C5ATR0-F1
#
_entry.id   AF-A0A7C5ATR0-F1
#
_cell.length_a   1.000
_cell.length_b   1.000
_cell.length_c   1.000
_cell.angle_alpha   90.00
_cell.angle_beta   90.00
_cell.angle_gamma   90.00
#
_symmetry.space_group_name_H-M   'P 1'
#
loop_
_entity.id
_entity.type
_entity.pdbx_description
1 polymer ?
#
loop_
_entity_poly.entity_id
_entity_poly.type
_entity_poly.pdbx_seq_one_letter_code
_entity_poly.pdbx_strand_id
1 'polypeptide(L)'
;MVNLRKLFARREEKSALGEQAGLWNAIFEEAEFLSTAPRRLQEVQSQMINRLGRVYQLHDRLGRQYAALLQGVIQVADFCEGLNADTSSEGASEGTQAIHRALMDLLEGHGVYRWECHLGDALLEGCEVVGYSERSDLADGVIGGVIAPGYRLSGGEVFRRARVLVNRRPVAPEPTPIEASAPPKVEEEARPAPSEVAEAPAAAASPGVTLEETSPLPAQEMKAEEEKPSPPASMDRKPQAPQLPRHRKGGTKHRGKGASH
;
A
#
# COMPACT_ATOMS: atom_id res chain seq x y z
N MET A 1 -35.08 -67.29 -61.27
CA MET A 1 -35.22 -67.29 -59.79
C MET A 1 -34.00 -66.61 -59.19
N VAL A 2 -34.17 -65.40 -58.65
CA VAL A 2 -33.09 -64.68 -57.96
C VAL A 2 -32.89 -65.31 -56.59
N ASN A 3 -31.65 -65.66 -56.27
CA ASN A 3 -31.30 -66.44 -55.08
C ASN A 3 -31.36 -65.56 -53.83
N LEU A 4 -32.56 -65.46 -53.22
CA LEU A 4 -32.88 -64.62 -52.06
C LEU A 4 -31.91 -64.81 -50.88
N ARG A 5 -31.33 -66.02 -50.71
CA ARG A 5 -30.30 -66.28 -49.69
C ARG A 5 -29.02 -65.46 -49.88
N LYS A 6 -28.59 -65.18 -51.12
CA LYS A 6 -27.43 -64.32 -51.38
C LYS A 6 -27.70 -62.84 -51.08
N LEU A 7 -28.95 -62.40 -51.16
CA LEU A 7 -29.34 -61.03 -50.83
C LEU A 7 -29.44 -60.81 -49.32
N PHE A 8 -29.91 -61.80 -48.55
CA PHE A 8 -29.91 -61.73 -47.08
C PHE A 8 -28.50 -61.79 -46.49
N ALA A 9 -27.64 -62.70 -46.96
CA ALA A 9 -26.24 -62.75 -46.51
C ALA A 9 -25.48 -61.44 -46.79
N ARG A 10 -25.68 -60.82 -47.97
CA ARG A 10 -25.10 -59.50 -48.30
C ARG A 10 -25.70 -58.34 -47.50
N ARG A 11 -26.91 -58.50 -46.94
CA ARG A 11 -27.56 -57.46 -46.12
C ARG A 11 -27.09 -57.53 -44.67
N GLU A 12 -26.87 -58.74 -44.15
CA GLU A 12 -26.26 -58.97 -42.84
C GLU A 12 -24.79 -58.57 -42.82
N GLU A 13 -23.99 -58.87 -43.86
CA GLU A 13 -22.61 -58.38 -43.97
C GLU A 13 -22.52 -56.86 -43.99
N LYS A 14 -23.44 -56.17 -44.68
CA LYS A 14 -23.49 -54.70 -44.70
C LYS A 14 -23.93 -54.10 -43.35
N SER A 15 -24.77 -54.81 -42.60
CA SER A 15 -25.15 -54.43 -41.23
C SER A 15 -23.98 -54.58 -40.27
N ALA A 16 -23.28 -55.71 -40.33
CA ALA A 16 -22.09 -55.98 -39.52
C ALA A 16 -20.94 -55.02 -39.83
N LEU A 17 -20.73 -54.67 -41.10
CA LEU A 17 -19.75 -53.65 -41.51
C LEU A 17 -20.14 -52.24 -41.02
N GLY A 18 -21.43 -51.92 -40.95
CA GLY A 18 -21.93 -50.66 -40.40
C GLY A 18 -21.76 -50.55 -38.89
N GLU A 19 -22.04 -51.63 -38.15
CA GLU A 19 -21.80 -51.72 -36.70
C GLU A 19 -20.31 -51.66 -36.38
N GLN A 20 -19.48 -52.35 -37.17
CA GLN A 20 -18.03 -52.32 -37.03
C GLN A 20 -17.46 -50.92 -37.32
N ALA A 21 -17.97 -50.22 -38.34
CA ALA A 21 -17.60 -48.83 -38.62
C ALA A 21 -18.00 -47.87 -37.49
N GLY A 22 -19.17 -48.08 -36.88
CA GLY A 22 -19.59 -47.32 -35.69
C GLY A 22 -18.66 -47.53 -34.49
N LEU A 23 -18.22 -48.77 -34.27
CA LEU A 23 -17.29 -49.15 -33.21
C LEU A 23 -15.90 -48.51 -33.42
N TRP A 24 -15.40 -48.51 -34.66
CA TRP A 24 -14.14 -47.87 -35.00
C TRP A 24 -14.19 -46.34 -34.84
N ASN A 25 -15.30 -45.70 -35.20
CA ASN A 25 -15.48 -44.27 -34.98
C ASN A 25 -15.50 -43.94 -33.47
N ALA A 26 -16.19 -44.73 -32.65
CA ALA A 26 -16.21 -44.54 -31.21
C ALA A 26 -14.81 -44.69 -30.58
N ILE A 27 -14.04 -45.70 -30.99
CA ILE A 27 -12.65 -45.90 -30.55
C ILE A 27 -11.76 -44.74 -30.99
N PHE A 28 -11.96 -44.21 -32.19
CA PHE A 28 -11.20 -43.08 -32.70
C PHE A 28 -11.49 -41.79 -31.94
N GLU A 29 -12.76 -41.49 -31.65
CA GLU A 29 -13.16 -40.36 -30.81
C GLU A 29 -12.60 -40.46 -29.39
N GLU A 30 -12.58 -41.66 -28.81
CA GLU A 30 -12.00 -41.91 -27.50
C GLU A 30 -10.47 -41.75 -27.51
N ALA A 31 -9.78 -42.21 -28.56
CA ALA A 31 -8.34 -42.00 -28.74
C ALA A 31 -7.98 -40.52 -28.96
N GLU A 32 -8.78 -39.79 -29.73
CA GLU A 32 -8.61 -38.35 -29.94
C GLU A 32 -8.86 -37.57 -28.63
N PHE A 33 -9.87 -37.96 -27.87
CA PHE A 33 -10.11 -37.43 -26.52
C PHE A 33 -8.92 -37.71 -25.59
N LEU A 34 -8.44 -38.96 -25.50
CA LEU A 34 -7.33 -39.31 -24.62
C LEU A 34 -6.00 -38.64 -25.01
N SER A 35 -5.77 -38.41 -26.30
CA SER A 35 -4.57 -37.70 -26.77
C SER A 35 -4.62 -36.18 -26.51
N THR A 36 -5.82 -35.58 -26.48
CA THR A 36 -6.02 -34.14 -26.26
C THR A 36 -6.37 -33.78 -24.82
N ALA A 37 -6.88 -34.72 -24.04
CA ALA A 37 -7.32 -34.52 -22.65
C ALA A 37 -6.19 -34.00 -21.74
N PRO A 38 -4.93 -34.49 -21.79
CA PRO A 38 -3.86 -33.94 -20.97
C PRO A 38 -3.57 -32.47 -21.28
N ARG A 39 -3.59 -32.08 -22.57
CA ARG A 39 -3.38 -30.68 -22.99
C ARG A 39 -4.51 -29.78 -22.52
N ARG A 40 -5.77 -30.20 -22.71
CA ARG A 40 -6.94 -29.46 -22.22
C ARG A 40 -6.94 -29.33 -20.70
N LEU A 41 -6.55 -30.38 -19.99
CA LEU A 41 -6.41 -30.34 -18.53
C LEU A 41 -5.32 -29.35 -18.11
N GLN A 42 -4.17 -29.37 -18.77
CA GLN A 42 -3.08 -28.43 -18.53
C GLN A 42 -3.49 -26.98 -18.83
N GLU A 43 -4.21 -26.74 -19.93
CA GLU A 43 -4.77 -25.43 -20.27
C GLU A 43 -5.73 -24.94 -19.17
N VAL A 44 -6.68 -25.77 -18.74
CA VAL A 44 -7.60 -25.42 -17.65
C VAL A 44 -6.85 -25.18 -16.33
N GLN A 45 -5.85 -25.99 -16.01
CA GLN A 45 -5.02 -25.80 -14.82
C GLN A 45 -4.25 -24.47 -14.88
N SER A 46 -3.62 -24.15 -16.01
CA SER A 46 -2.91 -22.88 -16.18
C SER A 46 -3.85 -21.68 -16.09
N GLN A 47 -5.05 -21.77 -16.66
CA GLN A 47 -6.09 -20.74 -16.53
C GLN A 47 -6.52 -20.56 -15.07
N MET A 48 -6.67 -21.66 -14.33
CA MET A 48 -7.02 -21.64 -12.91
C MET A 48 -5.91 -20.97 -12.08
N ILE A 49 -4.64 -21.35 -12.29
CA ILE A 49 -3.48 -20.77 -11.59
C ILE A 49 -3.39 -19.26 -11.89
N ASN A 50 -3.53 -18.87 -13.16
CA ASN A 50 -3.52 -17.46 -13.55
C ASN A 50 -4.68 -16.68 -12.92
N ARG A 51 -5.87 -17.29 -12.85
CA ARG A 51 -7.04 -16.68 -12.20
C ARG A 51 -6.81 -16.49 -10.70
N LEU A 52 -6.29 -17.51 -10.01
CA LEU A 52 -5.95 -17.42 -8.59
C LEU A 52 -4.89 -16.34 -8.36
N GLY A 53 -3.84 -16.30 -9.18
CA GLY A 53 -2.81 -15.25 -9.10
C GLY A 53 -3.40 -13.84 -9.21
N ARG A 54 -4.35 -13.61 -10.13
CA ARG A 54 -5.05 -12.31 -10.24
C ARG A 54 -5.88 -11.99 -8.99
N VAL A 55 -6.55 -12.98 -8.40
CA VAL A 55 -7.33 -12.78 -7.17
C VAL A 55 -6.42 -12.38 -6.01
N TYR A 56 -5.27 -13.03 -5.83
CA TYR A 56 -4.28 -12.64 -4.82
C TYR A 56 -3.76 -11.22 -5.04
N GLN A 57 -3.40 -10.86 -6.27
CA GLN A 57 -2.94 -9.50 -6.59
C GLN A 57 -4.00 -8.43 -6.30
N LEU A 58 -5.27 -8.73 -6.56
CA LEU A 58 -6.38 -7.83 -6.21
C LEU A 58 -6.52 -7.69 -4.70
N HIS A 59 -6.39 -8.79 -3.94
CA HIS A 59 -6.43 -8.77 -2.49
C HIS A 59 -5.29 -7.93 -1.90
N ASP A 60 -4.06 -8.11 -2.38
CA ASP A 60 -2.90 -7.32 -1.94
C ASP A 60 -3.02 -5.84 -2.30
N ARG A 61 -3.62 -5.53 -3.46
CA ARG A 61 -3.90 -4.15 -3.86
C ARG A 61 -4.92 -3.51 -2.92
N LEU A 62 -5.99 -4.23 -2.61
CA LEU A 62 -7.02 -3.77 -1.69
C LEU A 62 -6.45 -3.57 -0.28
N GLY A 63 -5.62 -4.50 0.19
CA GLY A 63 -4.91 -4.39 1.46
C GLY A 63 -4.02 -3.14 1.54
N ARG A 64 -3.26 -2.83 0.48
CA ARG A 64 -2.45 -1.61 0.41
C ARG A 64 -3.27 -0.32 0.40
N GLN A 65 -4.37 -0.30 -0.35
CA GLN A 65 -5.28 0.85 -0.38
C GLN A 65 -5.93 1.09 0.99
N TYR A 66 -6.32 0.02 1.65
CA TYR A 66 -6.90 0.07 2.99
C TYR A 66 -5.88 0.54 4.04
N ALA A 67 -4.65 0.04 4.00
CA ALA A 67 -3.57 0.52 4.87
C ALA A 67 -3.27 2.01 4.65
N ALA A 68 -3.26 2.48 3.40
CA ALA A 68 -3.07 3.90 3.09
C ALA A 68 -4.21 4.77 3.66
N LEU A 69 -5.46 4.28 3.64
CA LEU A 69 -6.59 4.95 4.25
C LEU A 69 -6.43 5.07 5.77
N LEU A 70 -6.09 3.97 6.45
CA LEU A 70 -5.84 3.97 7.89
C LEU A 70 -4.69 4.91 8.27
N GLN A 71 -3.63 4.97 7.45
CA GLN A 71 -2.54 5.91 7.63
C GLN A 71 -3.03 7.38 7.54
N GLY A 72 -3.94 7.68 6.62
CA GLY A 72 -4.57 8.99 6.52
C GLY A 72 -5.41 9.34 7.75
N VAL A 73 -6.17 8.37 8.29
CA VAL A 73 -6.94 8.53 9.54
C VAL A 73 -6.01 8.85 10.71
N ILE A 74 -4.87 8.14 10.83
CA ILE A 74 -3.87 8.42 11.85
C ILE A 74 -3.34 9.86 11.73
N GLN A 75 -3.03 10.34 10.53
CA GLN A 75 -2.55 11.71 10.33
C GLN A 75 -3.57 12.76 10.79
N VAL A 76 -4.86 12.54 10.51
CA VAL A 76 -5.92 13.42 10.98
C VAL A 76 -6.02 13.40 12.51
N ALA A 77 -5.87 12.22 13.11
CA ALA A 77 -5.90 12.11 14.56
C ALA A 77 -4.71 12.80 15.24
N ASP A 78 -3.48 12.60 14.72
CA ASP A 78 -2.28 13.33 15.18
C ASP A 78 -2.49 14.85 15.08
N PHE A 79 -3.12 15.32 14.01
CA PHE A 79 -3.44 16.73 13.82
C PHE A 79 -4.46 17.23 14.86
N CYS A 80 -5.52 16.47 15.13
CA CYS A 80 -6.46 16.80 16.19
C CYS A 80 -5.81 16.86 17.57
N GLU A 81 -4.85 15.96 17.86
CA GLU A 81 -4.08 15.98 19.09
C GLU A 81 -3.20 17.24 19.20
N GLY A 82 -2.51 17.61 18.12
CA GLY A 82 -1.73 18.86 18.08
C GLY A 82 -2.58 20.10 18.31
N LEU A 83 -3.76 20.18 17.69
CA LEU A 83 -4.71 21.28 17.93
C LEU A 83 -5.17 21.34 19.39
N ASN A 84 -5.36 20.19 20.05
CA ASN A 84 -5.74 20.15 21.47
C ASN A 84 -4.60 20.64 22.39
N ALA A 85 -3.34 20.47 22.00
CA ALA A 85 -2.19 20.97 22.76
C ALA A 85 -2.05 22.49 22.67
N ASP A 86 -2.41 23.09 21.53
CA ASP A 86 -2.21 24.52 21.25
C ASP A 86 -3.41 25.41 21.61
N THR A 87 -4.60 24.84 21.81
CA THR A 87 -5.84 25.61 21.99
C THR A 87 -6.08 26.02 23.45
N SER A 88 -6.06 27.33 23.73
CA SER A 88 -6.49 27.90 25.02
C SER A 88 -8.01 28.18 25.13
N SER A 89 -8.76 27.86 24.07
CA SER A 89 -10.22 28.09 23.98
C SER A 89 -10.98 26.80 24.33
N GLU A 90 -11.65 26.79 25.49
CA GLU A 90 -12.35 25.60 26.03
C GLU A 90 -13.36 25.00 25.04
N GLY A 91 -14.20 25.80 24.39
CA GLY A 91 -15.26 25.28 23.52
C GLY A 91 -14.77 24.68 22.20
N ALA A 92 -13.66 25.17 21.63
CA ALA A 92 -13.08 24.59 20.42
C ALA A 92 -12.35 23.27 20.74
N SER A 93 -11.73 23.19 21.93
CA SER A 93 -10.97 22.02 22.37
C SER A 93 -11.86 20.80 22.62
N GLU A 94 -13.10 20.97 23.09
CA GLU A 94 -14.00 19.85 23.38
C GLU A 94 -14.43 19.12 22.10
N GLY A 95 -14.75 19.87 21.04
CA GLY A 95 -15.14 19.31 19.74
C GLY A 95 -14.00 18.54 19.08
N THR A 96 -12.79 19.11 19.06
CA THR A 96 -11.59 18.44 18.51
C THR A 96 -11.19 17.22 19.33
N GLN A 97 -11.37 17.26 20.66
CA GLN A 97 -11.12 16.11 21.52
C GLN A 97 -12.15 14.98 21.31
N ALA A 98 -13.43 15.31 21.10
CA ALA A 98 -14.45 14.32 20.76
C ALA A 98 -14.16 13.64 19.41
N ILE A 99 -13.74 14.41 18.39
CA ILE A 99 -13.32 13.87 17.09
C ILE A 99 -12.10 12.96 17.27
N HIS A 100 -11.08 13.40 18.01
CA HIS A 100 -9.89 12.58 18.26
C HIS A 100 -10.24 11.24 18.89
N ARG A 101 -11.09 11.22 19.94
CA ARG A 101 -11.55 9.98 20.56
C ARG A 101 -12.27 9.07 19.57
N ALA A 102 -13.21 9.61 18.78
CA ALA A 102 -13.92 8.83 17.77
C ALA A 102 -12.99 8.24 16.70
N LEU A 103 -11.93 8.96 16.31
CA LEU A 103 -10.92 8.45 15.38
C LEU A 103 -10.08 7.32 16.00
N MET A 104 -9.72 7.45 17.28
CA MET A 104 -9.01 6.38 18.00
C MET A 104 -9.88 5.13 18.14
N ASP A 105 -11.15 5.27 18.49
CA ASP A 105 -12.11 4.15 18.57
C ASP A 105 -12.27 3.46 17.21
N LEU A 106 -12.29 4.23 16.11
CA LEU A 106 -12.35 3.69 14.75
C LEU A 106 -11.09 2.88 14.41
N LEU A 107 -9.91 3.38 14.75
CA LEU A 107 -8.64 2.68 14.54
C LEU A 107 -8.60 1.37 15.34
N GLU A 108 -9.03 1.42 16.60
CA GLU A 108 -9.10 0.24 17.46
C GLU A 108 -10.09 -0.79 16.92
N GLY A 109 -11.25 -0.36 16.41
CA GLY A 109 -12.22 -1.23 15.72
C GLY A 109 -11.66 -1.94 14.48
N HIS A 110 -10.59 -1.39 13.90
CA HIS A 110 -9.82 -2.00 12.80
C HIS A 110 -8.54 -2.71 13.27
N GLY A 111 -8.36 -2.88 14.58
CA GLY A 111 -7.22 -3.57 15.17
C GLY A 111 -5.93 -2.77 15.14
N VAL A 112 -5.99 -1.44 14.98
CA VAL A 112 -4.85 -0.53 15.06
C VAL A 112 -4.84 0.15 16.42
N TYR A 113 -3.76 -0.03 17.18
CA TYR A 113 -3.59 0.49 18.52
C TYR A 113 -2.48 1.53 18.56
N ARG A 114 -2.72 2.59 19.31
CA ARG A 114 -1.71 3.59 19.64
C ARG A 114 -0.70 2.99 20.60
N TRP A 115 0.57 3.11 20.27
CA TRP A 115 1.70 2.71 21.09
C TRP A 115 2.45 3.95 21.56
N GLU A 116 2.35 4.21 22.85
CA GLU A 116 3.03 5.33 23.50
C GLU A 116 4.41 4.90 24.00
N CYS A 117 5.38 5.76 23.74
CA CYS A 117 6.72 5.67 24.29
C CYS A 117 6.83 6.74 25.38
N HIS A 118 7.55 6.46 26.46
CA HIS A 118 7.76 7.43 27.52
C HIS A 118 9.23 7.86 27.61
N LEU A 119 9.44 9.02 28.24
CA LEU A 119 10.77 9.53 28.52
C LEU A 119 11.51 8.59 29.47
N GLY A 120 12.76 8.28 29.14
CA GLY A 120 13.58 7.34 29.91
C GLY A 120 13.39 5.88 29.56
N ASP A 121 12.40 5.53 28.72
CA ASP A 121 12.24 4.16 28.22
C ASP A 121 13.44 3.77 27.34
N ALA A 122 13.79 2.49 27.38
CA ALA A 122 14.77 1.93 26.46
C ALA A 122 14.26 2.03 25.02
N LEU A 123 15.19 2.16 24.06
CA LEU A 123 14.84 2.16 22.64
C LEU A 123 14.30 0.76 22.25
N LEU A 124 12.99 0.69 21.98
CA LEU A 124 12.31 -0.54 21.62
C LEU A 124 12.29 -0.79 20.11
N GLU A 125 12.12 -2.05 19.73
CA GLU A 125 11.88 -2.43 18.34
C GLU A 125 10.58 -1.79 17.84
N GLY A 126 10.67 -1.03 16.74
CA GLY A 126 9.56 -0.24 16.19
C GLY A 126 9.65 1.28 16.46
N CYS A 127 10.64 1.75 17.21
CA CYS A 127 10.97 3.18 17.28
C CYS A 127 11.84 3.61 16.08
N GLU A 128 11.61 4.82 15.59
CA GLU A 128 12.44 5.52 14.60
C GLU A 128 13.14 6.69 15.29
N VAL A 129 14.47 6.67 15.29
CA VAL A 129 15.30 7.73 15.86
C VAL A 129 15.42 8.86 14.84
N VAL A 130 14.82 10.00 15.15
CA VAL A 130 14.82 11.18 14.27
C VAL A 130 15.96 12.14 14.61
N GLY A 131 16.48 12.08 15.83
CA GLY A 131 17.55 12.94 16.29
C GLY A 131 17.97 12.65 17.72
N TYR A 132 18.75 13.57 18.29
CA TYR A 132 19.28 13.46 19.64
C TYR A 132 18.78 14.63 20.50
N SER A 133 18.63 14.36 21.79
CA SER A 133 18.36 15.36 22.83
C SER A 133 19.49 15.31 23.84
N GLU A 134 19.91 16.46 24.36
CA GLU A 134 20.94 16.53 25.40
C GLU A 134 20.27 16.79 26.75
N ARG A 135 20.03 15.72 27.50
CA ARG A 135 19.39 15.75 28.81
C ARG A 135 20.31 15.14 29.85
N SER A 136 20.62 15.93 30.88
CA SER A 136 21.46 15.48 32.00
C SER A 136 20.73 14.58 32.99
N ASP A 137 19.40 14.61 32.98
CA ASP A 137 18.51 13.85 33.87
C ASP A 137 18.23 12.42 33.40
N LEU A 138 18.56 12.10 32.14
CA LEU A 138 18.33 10.78 31.54
C LEU A 138 19.65 10.06 31.24
N ALA A 139 19.59 8.72 31.19
CA ALA A 139 20.73 7.90 30.77
C ALA A 139 21.03 8.09 29.27
N ASP A 140 22.24 7.76 28.84
CA ASP A 140 22.58 7.77 27.41
C ASP A 140 21.89 6.62 26.68
N GLY A 141 21.40 6.85 25.47
CA GLY A 141 20.75 5.82 24.65
C GLY A 141 19.28 5.51 24.98
N VAL A 142 18.66 6.21 25.95
CA VAL A 142 17.21 6.10 26.25
C VAL A 142 16.41 7.15 25.48
N ILE A 143 15.07 7.03 25.48
CA ILE A 143 14.20 8.01 24.83
C ILE A 143 14.25 9.34 25.60
N GLY A 144 14.81 10.37 24.96
CA GLY A 144 14.94 11.73 25.47
C GLY A 144 13.79 12.66 25.10
N GLY A 145 13.00 12.28 24.09
CA GLY A 145 11.80 12.99 23.64
C GLY A 145 10.96 12.16 22.67
N VAL A 146 9.66 12.42 22.62
CA VAL A 146 8.73 11.78 21.68
C VAL A 146 8.18 12.85 20.76
N ILE A 147 8.42 12.69 19.45
CA ILE A 147 7.96 13.63 18.42
C ILE A 147 6.58 13.22 17.92
N ALA A 148 6.37 11.92 17.71
CA ALA A 148 5.09 11.38 17.29
C ALA A 148 4.88 9.96 17.84
N PRO A 149 3.64 9.59 18.22
CA PRO A 149 3.34 8.26 18.70
C PRO A 149 3.51 7.19 17.61
N GLY A 150 3.69 5.95 18.04
CA GLY A 150 3.69 4.78 17.17
C GLY A 150 2.31 4.14 17.09
N TYR A 151 2.11 3.28 16.09
CA TYR A 151 0.89 2.49 15.95
C TYR A 151 1.22 1.04 15.62
N ARG A 152 0.49 0.11 16.22
CA ARG A 152 0.67 -1.33 16.04
C ARG A 152 -0.64 -2.00 15.68
N LEU A 153 -0.57 -3.09 14.91
CA LEU A 153 -1.69 -3.97 14.68
C LEU A 153 -1.93 -4.88 15.89
N SER A 154 -3.13 -5.43 16.04
CA SER A 154 -3.49 -6.42 17.06
C SER A 154 -2.54 -7.63 17.10
N GLY A 155 -1.95 -7.99 15.95
CA GLY A 155 -0.94 -9.04 15.83
C GLY A 155 0.46 -8.67 16.33
N GLY A 156 0.66 -7.45 16.86
CA GLY A 156 1.96 -6.95 17.33
C GLY A 156 2.85 -6.35 16.25
N GLU A 157 2.48 -6.48 14.98
CA GLU A 157 3.20 -5.86 13.86
C GLU A 157 3.16 -4.33 13.93
N VAL A 158 4.28 -3.69 13.60
CA VAL A 158 4.38 -2.23 13.61
C VAL A 158 3.72 -1.67 12.37
N PHE A 159 2.61 -0.95 12.57
CA PHE A 159 1.88 -0.27 11.50
C PHE A 159 2.56 1.05 11.13
N ARG A 160 2.92 1.83 12.15
CA ARG A 160 3.70 3.07 12.04
C ARG A 160 4.70 3.15 13.19
N ARG A 161 5.95 3.46 12.88
CA ARG A 161 7.00 3.60 13.89
C ARG A 161 6.79 4.86 14.73
N ALA A 162 7.04 4.75 16.03
CA ALA A 162 7.08 5.91 16.92
C ALA A 162 8.32 6.75 16.60
N ARG A 163 8.17 8.07 16.45
CA ARG A 163 9.30 8.96 16.13
C ARG A 163 9.82 9.57 17.42
N VAL A 164 11.07 9.27 17.76
CA VAL A 164 11.66 9.63 19.05
C VAL A 164 13.01 10.33 18.88
N LEU A 165 13.37 11.11 19.89
CA LEU A 165 14.71 11.63 20.11
C LEU A 165 15.41 10.75 21.14
N VAL A 166 16.64 10.35 20.86
CA VAL A 166 17.45 9.57 21.80
C VAL A 166 18.30 10.52 22.63
N ASN A 167 18.36 10.29 23.94
CA ASN A 167 19.20 11.09 24.81
C ASN A 167 20.67 10.81 24.54
N ARG A 168 21.46 11.87 24.44
CA ARG A 168 22.93 11.85 24.52
C ARG A 168 23.34 12.68 25.71
N ARG A 169 24.17 12.11 26.57
CA ARG A 169 24.67 12.85 27.72
C ARG A 169 25.58 13.97 27.21
N PRO A 170 25.37 15.24 27.61
CA PRO A 170 26.27 16.32 27.20
C PRO A 170 27.68 15.99 27.70
N VAL A 171 28.62 15.87 26.75
CA VAL A 171 30.04 15.71 27.07
C VAL A 171 30.52 17.08 27.51
N ALA A 172 30.96 17.19 28.77
CA ALA A 172 31.60 18.42 29.24
C ALA A 172 32.76 18.76 28.28
N PRO A 173 32.86 19.99 27.77
CA PRO A 173 33.98 20.36 26.93
C PRO A 173 35.25 20.11 27.73
N GLU A 174 36.18 19.32 27.18
CA GLU A 174 37.48 19.12 27.80
C GLU A 174 38.09 20.49 28.09
N PRO A 175 38.57 20.76 29.31
CA PRO A 175 39.18 22.03 29.61
C PRO A 175 40.38 22.19 28.69
N THR A 176 40.32 23.20 27.81
CA THR A 176 41.48 23.65 27.07
C THR A 176 42.61 23.86 28.08
N PRO A 177 43.80 23.28 27.87
CA PRO A 177 44.94 23.55 28.75
C PRO A 177 45.14 25.05 28.79
N ILE A 178 44.86 25.66 29.93
CA ILE A 178 45.21 27.06 30.19
C ILE A 178 46.73 27.11 29.99
N GLU A 179 47.16 27.79 28.93
CA GLU A 179 48.55 28.21 28.75
C GLU A 179 48.97 28.99 30.00
N ALA A 180 49.57 28.27 30.94
CA ALA A 180 50.37 28.85 31.98
C ALA A 180 51.62 29.44 31.32
N SER A 181 51.61 30.75 31.04
CA SER A 181 52.79 31.64 31.14
C SER A 181 52.50 33.06 30.65
N ALA A 182 52.24 33.99 31.57
CA ALA A 182 52.84 35.34 31.54
C ALA A 182 52.59 36.07 32.88
N PRO A 183 53.61 36.64 33.54
CA PRO A 183 53.48 37.39 34.78
C PRO A 183 52.94 38.84 34.54
N PRO A 184 52.47 39.53 35.59
CA PRO A 184 51.71 40.78 35.46
C PRO A 184 52.64 41.98 35.26
N LYS A 185 52.20 42.98 34.49
CA LYS A 185 52.75 44.34 34.51
C LYS A 185 51.65 45.30 34.91
N VAL A 186 51.92 46.01 36.00
CA VAL A 186 51.05 46.93 36.74
C VAL A 186 51.31 48.38 36.27
N GLU A 187 50.35 49.27 36.58
CA GLU A 187 50.34 50.75 36.56
C GLU A 187 50.12 51.43 35.19
N GLU A 188 49.38 52.53 35.00
CA GLU A 188 48.52 53.48 35.77
C GLU A 188 48.21 54.58 34.69
N GLU A 189 47.05 55.22 34.48
CA GLU A 189 46.47 56.30 35.28
C GLU A 189 45.28 56.97 34.51
N ALA A 190 44.22 57.28 35.26
CA ALA A 190 43.22 58.38 35.22
C ALA A 190 42.64 59.05 33.92
N ARG A 191 41.32 58.84 33.74
CA ARG A 191 40.15 59.81 33.71
C ARG A 191 40.10 61.00 32.69
N PRO A 192 38.93 61.68 32.48
CA PRO A 192 37.51 61.30 32.67
C PRO A 192 36.59 61.60 31.44
N ALA A 193 35.31 61.21 31.56
CA ALA A 193 34.15 61.53 30.68
C ALA A 193 33.71 63.03 30.77
N PRO A 194 32.75 63.56 29.96
CA PRO A 194 31.32 63.18 30.04
C PRO A 194 30.41 63.37 28.77
N SER A 195 29.16 62.91 28.94
CA SER A 195 27.86 63.39 28.37
C SER A 195 27.49 63.08 26.92
N GLU A 196 26.42 62.27 26.74
CA GLU A 196 25.07 62.63 26.22
C GLU A 196 25.07 62.86 24.69
N VAL A 197 24.23 62.22 23.88
CA VAL A 197 22.80 62.52 23.71
C VAL A 197 22.11 61.37 22.95
N ALA A 198 20.92 61.01 23.46
CA ALA A 198 19.66 60.56 22.86
C ALA A 198 19.54 59.93 21.44
N GLU A 199 18.50 59.08 21.38
CA GLU A 199 17.44 59.05 20.35
C GLU A 199 17.48 57.92 19.30
N ALA A 200 16.66 56.89 19.55
CA ALA A 200 16.03 56.06 18.53
C ALA A 200 14.90 56.88 17.86
N PRO A 201 14.50 56.66 16.59
CA PRO A 201 13.84 55.40 16.21
C PRO A 201 14.01 54.92 14.75
N ALA A 202 13.49 53.71 14.56
CA ALA A 202 13.13 52.98 13.34
C ALA A 202 12.85 53.78 12.05
N ALA A 203 13.31 53.26 10.91
CA ALA A 203 12.44 52.93 9.77
C ALA A 203 13.21 52.21 8.65
N ALA A 204 12.63 51.08 8.25
CA ALA A 204 12.62 50.45 6.92
C ALA A 204 13.52 51.04 5.81
N ALA A 205 14.45 50.22 5.33
CA ALA A 205 14.91 50.27 3.95
C ALA A 205 15.30 48.87 3.50
N SER A 206 14.40 48.22 2.75
CA SER A 206 14.74 47.09 1.90
C SER A 206 15.61 47.57 0.74
N PRO A 207 16.66 46.85 0.36
CA PRO A 207 17.10 46.78 -1.02
C PRO A 207 16.79 45.40 -1.57
N GLY A 208 16.01 45.39 -2.67
CA GLY A 208 15.79 44.21 -3.47
C GLY A 208 17.10 43.66 -4.01
N VAL A 209 17.20 42.34 -4.03
CA VAL A 209 18.24 41.60 -4.75
C VAL A 209 17.54 40.50 -5.54
N THR A 210 17.36 40.85 -6.82
CA THR A 210 17.52 40.04 -8.03
C THR A 210 17.14 38.56 -8.04
N LEU A 211 16.22 38.28 -8.95
CA LEU A 211 16.09 37.05 -9.73
C LEU A 211 17.43 36.62 -10.35
N GLU A 212 17.88 35.42 -10.04
CA GLU A 212 18.61 34.51 -10.92
C GLU A 212 17.91 33.16 -10.71
N GLU A 213 17.14 32.58 -11.63
CA GLU A 213 17.51 32.09 -12.96
C GLU A 213 18.87 31.40 -12.98
N THR A 214 18.92 30.13 -12.58
CA THR A 214 19.85 29.16 -13.18
C THR A 214 19.35 27.72 -13.07
N SER A 215 18.93 27.24 -14.24
CA SER A 215 19.15 25.91 -14.82
C SER A 215 18.66 24.62 -14.12
N PRO A 216 17.81 23.83 -14.83
CA PRO A 216 17.53 22.44 -14.50
C PRO A 216 18.68 21.51 -14.92
N LEU A 217 19.01 20.57 -14.04
CA LEU A 217 19.96 19.49 -14.33
C LEU A 217 19.38 18.44 -15.29
N PRO A 218 20.23 17.82 -16.13
CA PRO A 218 19.82 17.10 -17.33
C PRO A 218 19.30 15.68 -17.06
N ALA A 219 18.32 15.29 -17.87
CA ALA A 219 17.89 13.93 -18.07
C ALA A 219 19.08 13.07 -18.55
N GLN A 220 19.42 12.03 -17.78
CA GLN A 220 20.29 10.97 -18.26
C GLN A 220 19.43 9.93 -19.00
N GLU A 221 19.53 9.98 -20.33
CA GLU A 221 19.18 8.90 -21.24
C GLU A 221 20.05 7.68 -20.94
N MET A 222 19.51 6.69 -20.26
CA MET A 222 20.03 5.33 -20.35
C MET A 222 19.39 4.65 -21.56
N LYS A 223 20.17 4.60 -22.65
CA LYS A 223 20.01 3.65 -23.75
C LYS A 223 20.05 2.24 -23.20
N ALA A 224 18.90 1.59 -23.09
CA ALA A 224 18.81 0.14 -23.04
C ALA A 224 18.56 -0.35 -24.48
N GLU A 225 19.46 -1.22 -24.92
CA GLU A 225 19.45 -1.84 -26.23
C GLU A 225 18.15 -2.63 -26.49
N GLU A 226 17.75 -2.44 -27.74
CA GLU A 226 16.80 -3.17 -28.55
C GLU A 226 16.90 -4.70 -28.44
N GLU A 227 15.85 -5.34 -27.93
CA GLU A 227 15.45 -6.67 -28.40
C GLU A 227 13.96 -6.64 -28.73
N LYS A 228 13.66 -6.52 -30.03
CA LYS A 228 12.31 -6.58 -30.58
C LYS A 228 11.83 -8.04 -30.59
N PRO A 229 10.80 -8.44 -29.83
CA PRO A 229 10.06 -9.64 -30.15
C PRO A 229 9.13 -9.32 -31.33
N SER A 230 9.30 -10.07 -32.41
CA SER A 230 8.44 -10.11 -33.59
C SER A 230 6.95 -10.13 -33.23
N PRO A 231 6.09 -9.31 -33.85
CA PRO A 231 4.65 -9.46 -33.68
C PRO A 231 4.17 -10.75 -34.37
N PRO A 232 3.41 -11.62 -33.70
CA PRO A 232 2.70 -12.67 -34.42
C PRO A 232 1.63 -12.04 -35.30
N ALA A 233 1.58 -12.54 -36.53
CA ALA A 233 0.66 -12.15 -37.57
C ALA A 233 -0.80 -12.08 -37.09
N SER A 234 -1.45 -10.99 -37.46
CA SER A 234 -2.88 -10.86 -37.77
C SER A 234 -3.72 -12.14 -37.64
N MET A 235 -4.68 -12.14 -36.71
CA MET A 235 -5.99 -12.72 -36.99
C MET A 235 -7.08 -11.82 -36.40
N ASP A 236 -7.66 -11.02 -37.30
CA ASP A 236 -9.03 -10.52 -37.19
C ASP A 236 -9.99 -11.68 -36.90
N ARG A 237 -10.31 -11.89 -35.62
CA ARG A 237 -11.49 -12.65 -35.23
C ARG A 237 -12.43 -11.71 -34.49
N LYS A 238 -13.42 -11.20 -35.24
CA LYS A 238 -14.66 -10.63 -34.69
C LYS A 238 -15.17 -11.52 -33.56
N PRO A 239 -15.48 -10.98 -32.37
CA PRO A 239 -16.13 -11.76 -31.33
C PRO A 239 -17.56 -12.10 -31.80
N GLN A 240 -17.79 -13.38 -32.10
CA GLN A 240 -19.12 -13.90 -32.37
C GLN A 240 -19.84 -14.01 -31.01
N ALA A 241 -20.86 -13.17 -30.81
CA ALA A 241 -21.66 -13.17 -29.61
C ALA A 241 -22.30 -14.56 -29.36
N PRO A 242 -22.30 -15.08 -28.12
CA PRO A 242 -22.93 -16.35 -27.80
C PRO A 242 -24.45 -16.23 -28.00
N GLN A 243 -25.00 -17.04 -28.89
CA GLN A 243 -26.45 -17.16 -29.07
C GLN A 243 -27.04 -17.87 -27.84
N LEU A 244 -27.82 -17.14 -27.06
CA LEU A 244 -28.61 -17.69 -25.95
C LEU A 244 -29.69 -18.65 -26.49
N PRO A 245 -29.95 -19.78 -25.81
CA PRO A 245 -31.02 -20.69 -26.18
C PRO A 245 -32.39 -20.01 -26.00
N ARG A 246 -33.16 -19.94 -27.10
CA ARG A 246 -34.55 -19.48 -27.09
C ARG A 246 -35.42 -20.45 -26.30
N HIS A 247 -35.82 -20.06 -25.10
CA HIS A 247 -36.86 -20.74 -24.33
C HIS A 247 -38.17 -20.75 -25.12
N ARG A 248 -38.57 -21.95 -25.54
CA ARG A 248 -39.86 -22.26 -26.16
C ARG A 248 -40.93 -22.22 -25.06
N LYS A 249 -41.69 -21.12 -24.95
CA LYS A 249 -42.89 -21.05 -24.11
C LYS A 249 -43.96 -21.99 -24.69
N GLY A 250 -44.05 -23.19 -24.15
CA GLY A 250 -45.20 -24.07 -24.31
C GLY A 250 -46.37 -23.48 -23.55
N GLY A 251 -47.39 -23.03 -24.28
CA GLY A 251 -48.68 -22.68 -23.71
C GLY A 251 -49.46 -23.95 -23.40
N THR A 252 -49.89 -24.10 -22.14
CA THR A 252 -50.89 -25.09 -21.75
C THR A 252 -52.12 -24.33 -21.23
N LYS A 253 -53.15 -24.29 -22.08
CA LYS A 253 -54.52 -23.92 -21.73
C LYS A 253 -55.22 -25.15 -21.14
N HIS A 254 -55.69 -25.05 -19.89
CA HIS A 254 -56.85 -25.76 -19.33
C HIS A 254 -57.37 -24.85 -18.20
N ARG A 255 -58.53 -24.18 -18.24
CA ARG A 255 -59.95 -24.54 -18.45
C ARG A 255 -60.53 -25.42 -17.34
N GLY A 256 -61.46 -24.82 -16.56
CA GLY A 256 -62.51 -25.48 -15.76
C GLY A 256 -62.35 -25.22 -14.26
N LYS A 257 -63.22 -24.46 -13.57
CA LYS A 257 -64.66 -24.64 -13.22
C LYS A 257 -64.84 -25.26 -11.81
N GLY A 258 -65.71 -24.65 -11.01
CA GLY A 258 -66.28 -25.15 -9.74
C GLY A 258 -65.87 -24.25 -8.57
N ALA A 259 -66.66 -23.30 -8.05
CA ALA A 259 -68.02 -23.34 -7.49
C ALA A 259 -68.13 -24.14 -6.18
N SER A 260 -68.65 -23.44 -5.15
CA SER A 260 -69.36 -23.93 -3.96
C SER A 260 -68.52 -24.48 -2.80
N HIS A 261 -68.37 -23.70 -1.72
CA HIS A 261 -69.23 -23.79 -0.52
C HIS A 261 -69.03 -22.57 0.37
#